data_AF-A0A520AGN3-F1
#
_entry.id   AF-A0A520AGN3-F1
#
_cell.length_a   1.000
_cell.length_b   1.000
_cell.length_c   1.000
_cell.angle_alpha   90.00
_cell.angle_beta   90.00
_cell.angle_gamma   90.00
#
_symmetry.space_group_name_H-M   'P 1'
#
loop_
_entity.id
_entity.type
_entity.pdbx_description
1 polymer ?
#
loop_
_entity_poly.entity_id
_entity_poly.type
_entity_poly.pdbx_seq_one_letter_code
_entity_poly.pdbx_strand_id
1 'polypeptide(L)'
;MPTIEIASLNSSKLNLDPAAYKVTIIQEGTLVSHRGLFYDFLTKQSGVIVHIGNPDLQYANNEVFSAGQIIDWAFEDVEMVIPQPESMHSSDLVSIQQSSFQFLKEYKEDIDRILKIALKKSPLNQIYLLTDYQFGPENANQEVIYSIGNFWHLHDSHGLVFNTLYEMFED
;
A
#
# COMPACT_ATOMS: atom_id res chain seq x y z
N MET A 1 10.45 -5.55 -0.14
CA MET A 1 9.28 -5.71 -1.05
C MET A 1 8.19 -4.79 -0.56
N PRO A 2 7.39 -4.17 -1.44
CA PRO A 2 6.34 -3.26 -1.00
C PRO A 2 5.18 -4.03 -0.35
N THR A 3 4.54 -3.43 0.63
CA THR A 3 3.23 -3.84 1.15
C THR A 3 2.18 -2.79 0.82
N ILE A 4 0.96 -3.26 0.57
CA ILE A 4 -0.22 -2.44 0.28
C ILE A 4 -1.34 -2.97 1.15
N GLU A 5 -1.88 -2.10 2.01
CA GLU A 5 -2.82 -2.52 3.04
C GLU A 5 -3.95 -1.50 3.19
N ILE A 6 -5.16 -1.98 3.49
CA ILE A 6 -6.32 -1.12 3.75
C ILE A 6 -6.80 -1.37 5.18
N ALA A 7 -6.73 -0.35 6.02
CA ALA A 7 -7.28 -0.39 7.37
C ALA A 7 -8.63 0.32 7.44
N SER A 8 -9.60 -0.33 8.08
CA SER A 8 -10.92 0.19 8.39
C SER A 8 -11.10 0.18 9.91
N LEU A 9 -10.99 1.35 10.53
CA LEU A 9 -11.04 1.49 11.98
C LEU A 9 -12.46 1.23 12.51
N ASN A 10 -12.54 0.64 13.70
CA ASN A 10 -13.74 0.20 14.40
C ASN A 10 -14.63 -0.79 13.62
N SER A 11 -14.20 -1.22 12.43
CA SER A 11 -14.89 -2.24 11.67
C SER A 11 -14.63 -3.64 12.26
N SER A 12 -15.64 -4.50 12.23
CA SER A 12 -15.52 -5.89 12.70
C SER A 12 -15.25 -6.88 11.56
N LYS A 13 -15.73 -6.58 10.35
CA LYS A 13 -15.53 -7.41 9.15
C LYS A 13 -15.93 -6.66 7.87
N LEU A 14 -15.18 -6.85 6.78
CA LEU A 14 -15.52 -6.27 5.47
C LEU A 14 -16.25 -7.25 4.53
N ASN A 15 -16.18 -8.56 4.81
CA ASN A 15 -16.81 -9.64 4.05
C ASN A 15 -16.35 -9.68 2.57
N LEU A 16 -15.05 -9.49 2.35
CA LEU A 16 -14.45 -9.70 1.04
C LEU A 16 -14.34 -11.20 0.75
N ASP A 17 -14.68 -11.62 -0.46
CA ASP A 17 -14.46 -12.97 -0.96
C ASP A 17 -13.14 -13.01 -1.75
N PRO A 18 -12.06 -13.65 -1.24
CA PRO A 18 -10.78 -13.70 -1.93
C PRO A 18 -10.83 -14.31 -3.33
N ALA A 19 -11.79 -15.20 -3.61
CA ALA A 19 -11.93 -15.82 -4.92
C ALA A 19 -12.49 -14.86 -6.00
N ALA A 20 -13.02 -13.71 -5.59
CA ALA A 20 -13.59 -12.73 -6.51
C ALA A 20 -12.53 -11.82 -7.16
N TYR A 21 -11.28 -11.84 -6.70
CA TYR A 21 -10.23 -10.90 -7.08
C TYR A 21 -9.07 -11.63 -7.78
N LYS A 22 -8.40 -10.93 -8.70
CA LYS A 22 -7.13 -11.35 -9.31
C LYS A 22 -5.95 -11.14 -8.38
N VAL A 23 -6.01 -10.10 -7.54
CA VAL A 23 -5.04 -9.87 -6.47
C VAL A 23 -5.30 -10.80 -5.30
N THR A 24 -4.24 -11.17 -4.57
CA THR A 24 -4.40 -11.91 -3.32
C THR A 24 -4.85 -10.94 -2.23
N ILE A 25 -5.86 -11.33 -1.46
CA ILE A 25 -6.29 -10.59 -0.27
C ILE A 25 -6.28 -11.46 0.98
N ILE A 26 -5.80 -10.89 2.08
CA ILE A 26 -5.89 -11.46 3.42
C ILE A 26 -6.58 -10.44 4.30
N GLN A 27 -7.63 -10.83 5.01
CA GLN A 27 -8.35 -9.96 5.94
C GLN A 27 -8.11 -10.42 7.37
N GLU A 28 -7.63 -9.51 8.22
CA GLU A 28 -7.37 -9.76 9.62
C GLU A 28 -8.22 -8.83 10.51
N GLY A 29 -8.67 -9.35 11.66
CA GLY A 29 -9.45 -8.60 12.65
C GLY A 29 -8.60 -7.81 13.65
N THR A 30 -7.28 -7.77 13.43
CA THR A 30 -6.31 -7.03 14.23
C THR A 30 -5.53 -6.11 13.31
N LEU A 31 -5.36 -4.86 13.70
CA LEU A 31 -4.61 -3.88 12.91
C LEU A 31 -3.11 -4.07 13.14
N VAL A 32 -2.53 -5.07 12.49
CA VAL A 32 -1.09 -5.34 12.49
C VAL A 32 -0.64 -5.38 11.04
N SER A 33 0.22 -4.44 10.65
CA SER A 33 0.81 -4.43 9.32
C SER A 33 1.89 -5.51 9.19
N HIS A 34 2.10 -5.99 7.97
CA HIS A 34 3.27 -6.83 7.66
C HIS A 34 4.60 -6.08 7.75
N ARG A 35 4.58 -4.75 7.92
CA ARG A 35 5.77 -3.92 8.13
C ARG A 35 5.58 -2.88 9.23
N GLY A 36 6.71 -2.35 9.70
CA GLY A 36 6.76 -1.57 10.95
C GLY A 36 6.41 -0.09 10.82
N LEU A 37 6.36 0.49 9.61
CA LEU A 37 6.35 1.94 9.44
C LEU A 37 5.16 2.63 10.13
N PHE A 38 3.99 2.00 10.12
CA PHE A 38 2.77 2.52 10.75
C PHE A 38 2.32 1.71 11.98
N TYR A 39 3.21 0.91 12.56
CA TYR A 39 2.89 0.02 13.68
C TYR A 39 2.30 0.77 14.89
N ASP A 40 2.91 1.87 15.29
CA ASP A 40 2.46 2.69 16.43
C ASP A 40 1.09 3.33 16.19
N PHE A 41 0.75 3.64 14.93
CA PHE A 41 -0.56 4.14 14.56
C PHE A 41 -1.61 3.03 14.68
N LEU A 42 -1.34 1.88 14.04
CA LEU A 42 -2.29 0.77 13.94
C LEU A 42 -2.58 0.11 15.30
N THR A 43 -1.56 -0.11 16.13
CA THR A 43 -1.69 -0.81 17.43
C THR A 43 -2.50 -0.07 18.48
N LYS A 44 -2.68 1.25 18.31
CA LYS A 44 -3.51 2.08 19.20
C LYS A 44 -4.99 2.05 18.82
N GLN A 45 -5.33 1.38 17.72
CA GLN A 45 -6.67 1.36 17.16
C GLN A 45 -7.25 -0.05 17.22
N SER A 46 -8.56 -0.14 16.97
CA SER A 46 -9.24 -1.41 16.69
C SER A 46 -9.86 -1.35 15.31
N GLY A 47 -10.02 -2.48 14.62
CA GLY A 47 -10.57 -2.50 13.27
C GLY A 47 -10.18 -3.73 12.49
N VAL A 48 -10.37 -3.65 11.17
CA VAL A 48 -9.98 -4.68 10.21
C VAL A 48 -8.90 -4.13 9.30
N ILE A 49 -7.91 -4.96 8.99
CA ILE A 49 -6.92 -4.69 7.94
C ILE A 49 -7.09 -5.71 6.80
N VAL A 50 -6.92 -5.23 5.57
CA VAL A 50 -6.88 -6.05 4.36
C VAL A 50 -5.51 -5.87 3.74
N HIS A 51 -4.73 -6.94 3.67
CA HIS A 51 -3.47 -6.96 2.95
C HIS A 51 -3.77 -7.29 1.48
N ILE A 52 -3.25 -6.49 0.56
CA ILE A 52 -3.34 -6.70 -0.89
C ILE A 52 -1.97 -7.13 -1.39
N GLY A 53 -1.90 -8.29 -2.03
CA GLY A 53 -0.66 -8.92 -2.42
C GLY A 53 -0.67 -9.45 -3.84
N ASN A 54 0.49 -9.96 -4.24
CA ASN A 54 0.74 -10.55 -5.55
C ASN A 54 -0.30 -11.66 -5.85
N PRO A 55 -0.77 -11.77 -7.11
CA PRO A 55 -1.70 -12.84 -7.51
C PRO A 55 -1.21 -14.26 -7.23
N ASP A 56 0.09 -14.50 -7.33
CA ASP A 56 0.68 -15.83 -7.11
C ASP A 56 0.66 -16.28 -5.64
N LEU A 57 0.40 -15.37 -4.70
CA LEU A 57 0.30 -15.67 -3.27
C LEU A 57 -1.04 -16.33 -2.89
N GLN A 58 -2.05 -16.35 -3.76
CA GLN A 58 -3.38 -16.88 -3.48
C GLN A 58 -3.36 -18.37 -3.10
N TYR A 59 -2.27 -19.07 -3.42
CA TYR A 59 -2.10 -20.51 -3.21
C TYR A 59 -0.80 -20.88 -2.46
N ALA A 60 -0.06 -19.89 -1.93
CA ALA A 60 1.24 -20.10 -1.31
C ALA A 60 1.15 -20.30 0.21
N ASN A 61 1.64 -21.43 0.72
CA ASN A 61 1.63 -21.80 2.15
C ASN A 61 2.84 -21.21 2.92
N ASN A 62 3.00 -19.88 2.95
CA ASN A 62 4.07 -19.11 3.63
C ASN A 62 5.30 -18.86 2.71
N GLU A 63 6.03 -17.72 2.73
CA GLU A 63 6.51 -16.98 3.90
C GLU A 63 6.72 -15.47 3.71
N VAL A 64 6.36 -14.85 2.58
CA VAL A 64 6.47 -13.37 2.45
C VAL A 64 5.30 -12.79 1.67
N PHE A 65 4.40 -12.10 2.36
CA PHE A 65 3.33 -11.35 1.71
C PHE A 65 3.87 -10.04 1.14
N SER A 66 3.69 -9.80 -0.15
CA SER A 66 4.13 -8.57 -0.81
C SER A 66 3.24 -8.21 -1.98
N ALA A 67 3.33 -6.96 -2.42
CA ALA A 67 2.55 -6.38 -3.52
C ALA A 67 3.41 -6.06 -4.75
N GLY A 68 4.64 -6.58 -4.85
CA GLY A 68 5.56 -6.19 -5.93
C GLY A 68 5.05 -6.47 -7.34
N GLN A 69 4.22 -7.49 -7.56
CA GLN A 69 3.69 -7.85 -8.88
C GLN A 69 2.52 -6.97 -9.32
N ILE A 70 1.93 -6.18 -8.42
CA ILE A 70 0.80 -5.31 -8.75
C ILE A 70 1.23 -3.85 -8.97
N ILE A 71 2.53 -3.55 -8.86
CA ILE A 71 3.14 -2.24 -8.99
C ILE A 71 3.73 -2.07 -10.39
N ASP A 72 3.47 -0.93 -11.02
CA ASP A 72 4.17 -0.49 -12.22
C ASP A 72 5.52 0.12 -11.83
N TRP A 73 6.55 -0.73 -11.80
CA TRP A 73 7.92 -0.32 -11.49
C TRP A 73 8.54 0.57 -12.57
N ALA A 74 7.96 0.63 -13.77
CA ALA A 74 8.44 1.49 -14.85
C ALA A 74 7.85 2.91 -14.81
N PHE A 75 6.95 3.18 -13.85
CA PHE A 75 6.32 4.50 -13.71
C PHE A 75 7.33 5.61 -13.41
N GLU A 76 8.24 5.37 -12.46
CA GLU A 76 9.28 6.32 -12.08
C GLU A 76 10.61 5.84 -12.67
N ASP A 77 11.24 6.68 -13.49
CA ASP A 77 12.56 6.40 -14.06
C ASP A 77 13.63 6.66 -12.98
N VAL A 78 13.91 5.64 -12.17
CA VAL A 78 14.92 5.76 -11.10
C VAL A 78 16.28 5.39 -11.68
N GLU A 79 17.11 6.39 -11.97
CA GLU A 79 18.51 6.14 -12.33
C GLU A 79 19.28 5.56 -11.15
N MET A 80 19.80 4.34 -11.31
CA MET A 80 20.77 3.78 -10.37
C MET A 80 22.08 4.54 -10.45
N VAL A 81 22.33 5.45 -9.51
CA VAL A 81 23.65 6.07 -9.36
C VAL A 81 24.56 5.08 -8.63
N ILE A 82 25.39 4.36 -9.38
CA ILE A 82 26.46 3.53 -8.81
C ILE A 82 27.65 4.45 -8.46
N PRO A 83 27.98 4.67 -7.18
CA PRO A 83 29.11 5.49 -6.78
C PRO A 83 30.40 4.82 -7.23
N GLN A 84 31.31 5.63 -7.77
CA GLN A 84 32.61 5.15 -8.15
C GLN A 84 33.41 4.78 -6.88
N PRO A 85 34.21 3.69 -6.90
CA PRO A 85 34.88 3.17 -5.70
C PRO A 85 35.78 4.18 -4.97
N GLU A 86 36.20 5.24 -5.65
CA GLU A 86 37.14 6.25 -5.14
C GLU A 86 36.49 7.31 -4.23
N SER A 87 35.16 7.36 -4.17
CA SER A 87 34.41 8.36 -3.37
C SER A 87 33.70 7.78 -2.16
N MET A 88 34.10 6.63 -1.61
CA MET A 88 33.40 6.01 -0.47
C MET A 88 33.65 6.76 0.85
N HIS A 89 32.85 7.77 1.16
CA HIS A 89 32.50 8.04 2.55
C HIS A 89 31.30 7.16 2.95
N SER A 90 31.19 6.80 4.24
CA SER A 90 30.12 5.92 4.75
C SER A 90 28.70 6.48 4.55
N SER A 91 28.57 7.73 4.12
CA SER A 91 27.32 8.42 3.76
C SER A 91 26.94 8.28 2.27
N ASP A 92 27.81 7.74 1.43
CA ASP A 92 27.61 7.67 -0.04
C ASP A 92 27.03 6.33 -0.49
N LEU A 93 26.35 5.63 0.42
CA LEU A 93 25.55 4.45 0.09
C LEU A 93 24.40 4.90 -0.82
N VAL A 94 24.47 4.44 -2.06
CA VAL A 94 23.45 4.46 -3.10
C VAL A 94 22.02 4.55 -2.55
N SER A 95 21.40 5.72 -2.60
CA SER A 95 19.96 5.85 -2.38
C SER A 95 19.25 5.73 -3.73
N ILE A 96 18.96 4.50 -4.17
CA ILE A 96 17.92 4.27 -5.19
C ILE A 96 16.60 4.46 -4.45
N GLN A 97 16.15 5.70 -4.37
CA GLN A 97 14.89 6.03 -3.70
C GLN A 97 13.80 6.10 -4.75
N GLN A 98 13.05 5.01 -4.88
CA GLN A 98 11.82 5.04 -5.65
C GLN A 98 10.73 5.64 -4.79
N SER A 99 10.39 6.88 -5.06
CA SER A 99 9.45 7.64 -4.26
C SER A 99 8.02 7.37 -4.68
N SER A 100 7.78 7.19 -5.98
CA SER A 100 6.44 7.16 -6.55
C SER A 100 6.15 5.87 -7.31
N PHE A 101 4.86 5.50 -7.38
CA PHE A 101 4.40 4.30 -8.05
C PHE A 101 2.97 4.43 -8.59
N GLN A 102 2.65 3.56 -9.54
CA GLN A 102 1.27 3.27 -9.92
C GLN A 102 0.99 1.78 -9.72
N PHE A 103 -0.27 1.42 -9.54
CA PHE A 103 -0.73 0.05 -9.71
C PHE A 103 -0.83 -0.27 -11.20
N LEU A 104 -0.50 -1.50 -11.56
CA LEU A 104 -0.74 -1.99 -12.92
C LEU A 104 -2.24 -1.93 -13.24
N LYS A 105 -2.55 -1.46 -14.44
CA LYS A 105 -3.92 -1.18 -14.90
C LYS A 105 -4.87 -2.37 -14.72
N GLU A 106 -4.38 -3.60 -14.87
CA GLU A 106 -5.18 -4.82 -14.80
C GLU A 106 -5.71 -5.16 -13.40
N TYR A 107 -5.12 -4.58 -12.35
CA TYR A 107 -5.53 -4.75 -10.95
C TYR A 107 -6.33 -3.57 -10.38
N LYS A 108 -6.41 -2.47 -11.13
CA LYS A 108 -7.07 -1.24 -10.69
C LYS A 108 -8.53 -1.46 -10.28
N GLU A 109 -9.28 -2.22 -11.07
CA GLU A 109 -10.69 -2.53 -10.79
C GLU A 109 -10.88 -3.31 -9.48
N ASP A 110 -9.99 -4.27 -9.21
CA ASP A 110 -10.04 -5.04 -7.98
C ASP A 110 -9.76 -4.18 -6.75
N ILE A 111 -8.70 -3.36 -6.82
CA ILE A 111 -8.32 -2.45 -5.74
C ILE A 111 -9.44 -1.43 -5.49
N ASP A 112 -10.03 -0.86 -6.56
CA ASP A 112 -11.15 0.08 -6.46
C ASP A 112 -12.35 -0.56 -5.76
N ARG A 113 -12.68 -1.80 -6.12
CA ARG A 113 -13.78 -2.54 -5.49
C ARG A 113 -13.51 -2.80 -4.01
N ILE A 114 -12.27 -3.17 -3.65
CA ILE A 114 -11.88 -3.36 -2.25
C ILE A 114 -12.01 -2.04 -1.47
N LEU A 115 -11.47 -0.94 -1.99
CA LEU A 115 -11.58 0.39 -1.38
C LEU A 115 -13.04 0.78 -1.14
N LYS A 116 -13.90 0.63 -2.15
CA LYS A 116 -15.34 0.94 -2.05
C LYS A 116 -16.04 0.08 -1.00
N ILE A 117 -15.75 -1.21 -0.94
CA ILE A 117 -16.32 -2.10 0.08
C ILE A 117 -15.82 -1.71 1.46
N ALA A 118 -14.52 -1.49 1.63
CA ALA A 118 -13.92 -1.11 2.90
C ALA A 118 -14.52 0.20 3.44
N LEU A 119 -14.71 1.19 2.56
CA LEU A 119 -15.28 2.48 2.89
C LEU A 119 -16.75 2.38 3.26
N LYS A 120 -17.57 1.71 2.43
CA LYS A 120 -19.00 1.48 2.69
C LYS A 120 -19.26 0.69 3.98
N LYS A 121 -18.31 -0.16 4.38
CA LYS A 121 -18.38 -0.97 5.60
C LYS A 121 -17.68 -0.33 6.79
N SER A 122 -17.02 0.81 6.59
CA SER A 122 -16.38 1.55 7.66
C SER A 122 -17.45 2.23 8.52
N PRO A 123 -17.45 2.03 9.85
CA PRO A 123 -18.35 2.76 10.75
C PRO A 123 -18.09 4.28 10.78
N LEU A 124 -16.90 4.70 10.33
CA LEU A 124 -16.47 6.10 10.33
C LEU A 124 -16.58 6.76 8.96
N ASN A 125 -17.09 6.06 7.93
CA ASN A 125 -17.05 6.49 6.53
C ASN A 125 -15.64 6.91 6.09
N GLN A 126 -14.67 6.19 6.63
CA GLN A 126 -13.25 6.51 6.51
C GLN A 126 -12.42 5.23 6.46
N ILE A 127 -11.41 5.20 5.60
CA ILE A 127 -10.40 4.13 5.55
C ILE A 127 -9.01 4.73 5.41
N TYR A 128 -8.01 3.87 5.61
CA TYR A 128 -6.62 4.20 5.40
C TYR A 128 -6.02 3.21 4.41
N LEU A 129 -5.38 3.68 3.34
CA LEU A 129 -4.49 2.86 2.51
C LEU A 129 -3.05 3.12 2.95
N LEU A 130 -2.34 2.07 3.32
CA LEU A 130 -0.97 2.14 3.80
C LEU A 130 -0.05 1.51 2.77
N THR A 131 1.05 2.19 2.48
CA THR A 131 2.11 1.71 1.60
C THR A 131 3.42 1.68 2.38
N ASP A 132 4.18 0.58 2.31
CA ASP A 132 5.50 0.48 2.94
C ASP A 132 6.48 -0.26 2.03
N TYR A 133 7.59 0.40 1.69
CA TYR A 133 8.67 -0.06 0.85
C TYR A 133 10.03 0.41 1.38
N GLN A 134 10.94 -0.55 1.59
CA GLN A 134 12.27 -0.29 2.18
C GLN A 134 13.21 0.53 1.29
N PHE A 135 12.90 0.67 0.00
CA PHE A 135 13.63 1.53 -0.94
C PHE A 135 12.79 2.75 -1.33
N GLY A 136 11.71 3.00 -0.59
CA GLY A 136 10.90 4.21 -0.67
C GLY A 136 11.45 5.34 0.21
N PRO A 137 10.70 6.44 0.36
CA PRO A 137 11.11 7.57 1.20
C PRO A 137 11.43 7.18 2.63
N GLU A 138 12.53 7.69 3.19
CA GLU A 138 12.98 7.30 4.53
C GLU A 138 11.94 7.58 5.62
N ASN A 139 11.17 8.66 5.46
CA ASN A 139 10.17 9.09 6.44
C ASN A 139 8.77 8.66 6.03
N ALA A 140 8.00 8.20 7.01
CA ALA A 140 6.56 8.01 6.85
C ALA A 140 5.88 9.35 6.52
N ASN A 141 4.98 9.33 5.55
CA ASN A 141 4.11 10.46 5.23
C ASN A 141 2.64 10.12 5.53
N GLN A 142 1.82 11.15 5.69
CA GLN A 142 0.37 11.02 5.76
C GLN A 142 -0.27 12.04 4.83
N GLU A 143 -1.22 11.57 4.03
CA GLU A 143 -1.96 12.39 3.08
C GLU A 143 -3.46 12.17 3.24
N VAL A 144 -4.21 13.26 3.15
CA VAL A 144 -5.68 13.23 3.20
C VAL A 144 -6.22 13.35 1.77
N ILE A 145 -7.00 12.36 1.36
CA ILE A 145 -7.65 12.30 0.05
C ILE A 145 -9.16 12.21 0.26
N TYR A 146 -9.89 13.27 -0.08
CA TYR A 146 -11.31 13.39 0.24
C TYR A 146 -12.24 12.41 -0.49
N SER A 147 -11.76 11.65 -1.48
CA SER A 147 -12.55 10.61 -2.13
C SER A 147 -11.73 9.56 -2.86
N ILE A 148 -12.34 8.41 -3.14
CA ILE A 148 -11.76 7.39 -4.02
C ILE A 148 -11.51 7.96 -5.44
N GLY A 149 -12.36 8.87 -5.91
CA GLY A 149 -12.14 9.57 -7.18
C GLY A 149 -10.85 10.40 -7.18
N ASN A 150 -10.61 11.17 -6.11
CA ASN A 150 -9.39 11.95 -5.95
C ASN A 150 -8.16 11.04 -5.82
N PHE A 151 -8.30 9.90 -5.15
CA PHE A 151 -7.24 8.89 -5.05
C PHE A 151 -6.82 8.38 -6.42
N TRP A 152 -7.77 7.97 -7.26
CA TRP A 152 -7.47 7.50 -8.60
C TRP A 152 -6.96 8.61 -9.52
N HIS A 153 -7.42 9.85 -9.34
CA HIS A 153 -6.91 10.99 -10.08
C HIS A 153 -5.43 11.26 -9.74
N LEU A 154 -5.06 11.22 -8.45
CA LEU A 154 -3.68 11.35 -8.00
C LEU A 154 -2.82 10.23 -8.56
N HIS A 155 -3.26 8.99 -8.38
CA HIS A 155 -2.63 7.79 -8.94
C HIS A 155 -2.36 7.94 -10.44
N ASP A 156 -3.37 8.26 -11.25
CA ASP A 156 -3.23 8.28 -12.71
C ASP A 156 -2.40 9.45 -13.23
N SER A 157 -2.38 10.58 -12.51
CA SER A 157 -1.75 11.82 -12.99
C SER A 157 -0.31 11.98 -12.51
N HIS A 158 -0.03 11.57 -11.27
CA HIS A 158 1.26 11.80 -10.60
C HIS A 158 1.84 10.55 -9.94
N GLY A 159 1.06 9.46 -9.86
CA GLY A 159 1.40 8.32 -9.03
C GLY A 159 1.08 8.55 -7.55
N LEU A 160 1.22 7.48 -6.77
CA LEU A 160 1.17 7.49 -5.32
C LEU A 160 2.60 7.44 -4.78
N VAL A 161 2.81 7.96 -3.59
CA VAL A 161 4.08 7.96 -2.88
C VAL A 161 4.16 6.72 -1.98
N PHE A 162 5.28 6.01 -2.04
CA PHE A 162 5.56 4.93 -1.08
C PHE A 162 5.70 5.49 0.35
N ASN A 163 5.61 4.61 1.36
CA ASN A 163 5.78 4.99 2.76
C ASN A 163 4.78 6.04 3.21
N THR A 164 3.57 5.98 2.65
CA THR A 164 2.50 6.94 2.88
C THR A 164 1.23 6.26 3.38
N LEU A 165 0.62 6.88 4.39
CA LEU A 165 -0.71 6.56 4.88
C LEU A 165 -1.70 7.53 4.25
N TYR A 166 -2.54 7.01 3.36
CA TYR A 166 -3.58 7.73 2.65
C TYR A 166 -4.90 7.59 3.39
N GLU A 167 -5.34 8.68 4.00
CA GLU A 167 -6.63 8.80 4.66
C GLU A 167 -7.72 9.14 3.64
N MET A 168 -8.73 8.29 3.51
CA MET A 168 -9.79 8.41 2.51
C MET A 168 -11.19 8.41 3.12
N PHE A 169 -12.10 9.19 2.51
CA PHE A 169 -13.47 9.38 2.96
C PHE A 169 -14.50 9.02 1.88
N GLU A 170 -15.74 8.77 2.31
CA GLU A 170 -16.90 8.65 1.43
C GLU A 170 -17.24 10.02 0.81
N ASP A 171 -17.54 10.03 -0.49
CA ASP A 171 -17.97 11.21 -1.25
C ASP A 171 -19.24 11.86 -0.66
#